data_AF-A0A9E1IGI2-F1
#
_entry.id   AF-A0A9E1IGI2-F1
#
_cell.length_a   1.000
_cell.length_b   1.000
_cell.length_c   1.000
_cell.angle_alpha   90.00
_cell.angle_beta   90.00
_cell.angle_gamma   90.00
#
_symmetry.space_group_name_H-M   'P 1'
#
loop_
_entity.id
_entity.type
_entity.pdbx_description
1 polymer ?
#
loop_
_entity_poly.entity_id
_entity_poly.type
_entity_poly.pdbx_seq_one_letter_code
_entity_poly.pdbx_strand_id
1 'polypeptide(L)'
;MSVAPPLSTMRGKPPRNLMTPTLHPVDSVTTLLEDVDPIRRSKAHAELGHRAVERDDSDAARVHFSEAVDLDPTDEVSRLILSRLTRARARRGIIQWLFNRG
;
A
#
# COMPACT_ATOMS: atom_id res chain seq x y z
N MET A 1 -38.46 -42.65 32.43
CA MET A 1 -39.18 -41.99 31.32
C MET A 1 -39.02 -40.48 31.51
N SER A 2 -38.58 -39.80 30.47
CA SER A 2 -38.02 -38.43 30.46
C SER A 2 -39.00 -37.35 30.90
N VAL A 3 -38.56 -36.49 31.82
CA VAL A 3 -39.26 -35.26 32.21
C VAL A 3 -38.80 -34.14 31.27
N ALA A 4 -39.73 -33.55 30.51
CA ALA A 4 -39.46 -32.40 29.65
C ALA A 4 -39.20 -31.13 30.50
N PRO A 5 -38.29 -30.22 30.10
CA PRO A 5 -38.11 -28.96 30.81
C PRO A 5 -39.19 -27.93 30.43
N PRO A 6 -39.54 -26.99 31.33
CA PRO A 6 -40.57 -25.99 31.08
C PRO A 6 -40.09 -24.88 30.12
N LEU A 7 -40.98 -24.44 29.22
CA LEU A 7 -40.82 -23.22 28.42
C LEU A 7 -40.79 -22.00 29.35
N SER A 8 -39.61 -21.40 29.51
CA SER A 8 -39.46 -20.13 30.22
C SER A 8 -39.31 -18.98 29.23
N THR A 9 -40.39 -18.23 29.11
CA THR A 9 -40.47 -16.88 28.52
C THR A 9 -39.37 -15.98 29.06
N MET A 10 -38.40 -15.61 28.22
CA MET A 10 -37.55 -14.44 28.44
C MET A 10 -37.70 -13.47 27.28
N ARG A 11 -38.64 -12.53 27.50
CA ARG A 11 -38.75 -11.24 26.83
C ARG A 11 -37.49 -10.43 27.17
N GLY A 12 -36.41 -10.64 26.40
CA GLY A 12 -35.19 -9.84 26.41
C GLY A 12 -35.23 -8.80 25.29
N LYS A 13 -34.87 -7.56 25.62
CA LYS A 13 -34.93 -6.34 24.80
C LYS A 13 -34.26 -6.50 23.42
N PRO A 14 -34.75 -5.83 22.35
CA PRO A 14 -34.04 -5.84 21.07
C PRO A 14 -32.64 -5.21 21.27
N PRO A 15 -31.57 -5.77 20.68
CA PRO A 15 -30.28 -5.09 20.67
C PRO A 15 -30.45 -3.77 19.91
N ARG A 16 -30.52 -2.66 20.65
CA ARG A 16 -30.32 -1.31 20.14
C ARG A 16 -28.84 -1.13 19.89
N ASN A 17 -28.40 -1.55 18.71
CA ASN A 17 -27.48 -0.79 17.86
C ASN A 17 -27.10 -1.67 16.67
N LEU A 18 -27.90 -1.54 15.62
CA LEU A 18 -27.41 -1.62 14.26
C LEU A 18 -26.39 -0.51 14.07
N MET A 19 -25.18 -0.69 14.59
CA MET A 19 -24.02 -0.09 13.97
C MET A 19 -23.75 -0.96 12.75
N THR A 20 -24.59 -0.80 11.72
CA THR A 20 -24.13 -1.07 10.37
C THR A 20 -22.92 -0.17 10.24
N PRO A 21 -21.68 -0.68 10.10
CA PRO A 21 -20.70 0.16 9.48
C PRO A 21 -21.27 0.39 8.08
N THR A 22 -21.83 1.58 7.87
CA THR A 22 -21.92 2.14 6.54
C THR A 22 -20.47 2.28 6.09
N LEU A 23 -19.83 1.18 5.69
CA LEU A 23 -18.56 1.22 4.98
C LEU A 23 -18.91 1.74 3.61
N HIS A 24 -18.36 2.91 3.37
CA HIS A 24 -18.78 3.87 2.37
C HIS A 24 -18.46 3.31 0.96
N PRO A 25 -19.22 3.68 -0.08
CA PRO A 25 -18.89 3.36 -1.48
C PRO A 25 -17.52 3.88 -1.98
N VAL A 26 -16.74 4.55 -1.11
CA VAL A 26 -15.37 4.97 -1.39
C VAL A 26 -14.36 3.84 -1.25
N ASP A 27 -14.76 2.73 -0.61
CA ASP A 27 -13.88 1.57 -0.42
C ASP A 27 -13.68 0.77 -1.71
N SER A 28 -14.56 0.84 -2.71
CA SER A 28 -14.42 -0.01 -3.90
C SER A 28 -13.21 0.32 -4.77
N VAL A 29 -12.75 1.57 -4.78
CA VAL A 29 -11.53 1.97 -5.51
C VAL A 29 -10.30 1.79 -4.64
N THR A 30 -10.38 2.12 -3.34
CA THR A 30 -9.26 1.91 -2.40
C THR A 30 -8.97 0.44 -2.14
N THR A 31 -10.00 -0.42 -2.05
CA THR A 31 -9.84 -1.89 -1.97
C THR A 31 -9.24 -2.45 -3.26
N LEU A 32 -9.57 -1.90 -4.44
CA LEU A 32 -8.93 -2.30 -5.71
C LEU A 32 -7.45 -1.88 -5.80
N LEU A 33 -7.07 -0.80 -5.11
CA LEU A 33 -5.70 -0.29 -5.06
C LEU A 33 -4.85 -1.01 -3.99
N GLU A 34 -5.46 -1.54 -2.93
CA GLU A 34 -4.79 -2.35 -1.89
C GLU A 34 -4.30 -3.71 -2.42
N ASP A 35 -4.94 -4.26 -3.47
CA ASP A 35 -4.59 -5.57 -4.04
C ASP A 35 -3.50 -5.53 -5.13
N VAL A 36 -2.94 -4.36 -5.45
CA VAL A 36 -1.79 -4.32 -6.37
C VAL A 36 -0.54 -4.76 -5.61
N ASP A 37 -0.20 -6.03 -5.82
CA ASP A 37 1.01 -6.70 -5.36
C ASP A 37 2.21 -5.72 -5.31
N PRO A 38 2.80 -5.48 -4.13
CA PRO A 38 3.87 -4.50 -3.95
C PRO A 38 5.11 -4.83 -4.79
N ILE A 39 5.37 -6.11 -5.09
CA ILE A 39 6.47 -6.54 -5.96
C ILE A 39 6.19 -6.14 -7.41
N ARG A 40 4.93 -6.24 -7.87
CA ARG A 40 4.57 -5.74 -9.21
C ARG A 40 4.73 -4.23 -9.32
N ARG A 41 4.32 -3.47 -8.30
CA ARG A 41 4.54 -2.02 -8.26
C ARG A 41 6.03 -1.69 -8.25
N SER A 42 6.81 -2.39 -7.43
CA SER A 42 8.26 -2.24 -7.41
C SER A 42 8.87 -2.40 -8.81
N LYS A 43 8.53 -3.48 -9.53
CA LYS A 43 8.98 -3.71 -10.91
C LYS A 43 8.59 -2.59 -11.87
N ALA A 44 7.37 -2.08 -11.77
CA ALA A 44 6.93 -0.97 -12.60
C ALA A 44 7.76 0.30 -12.32
N HIS A 45 8.04 0.61 -11.06
CA HIS A 45 8.95 1.70 -10.69
C HIS A 45 10.37 1.44 -11.23
N ALA A 46 10.90 0.22 -11.13
CA ALA A 46 12.21 -0.12 -11.69
C ALA A 46 12.27 0.13 -13.21
N GLU A 47 11.25 -0.28 -13.97
CA GLU A 47 11.15 -0.05 -15.41
C GLU A 47 11.11 1.45 -15.77
N LEU A 48 10.35 2.25 -15.01
CA LEU A 48 10.34 3.71 -15.18
C LEU A 48 11.70 4.32 -14.88
N GLY A 49 12.39 3.82 -13.84
CA GLY A 49 13.77 4.21 -13.51
C GLY A 49 14.74 3.93 -14.65
N HIS A 50 14.64 2.75 -15.28
CA HIS A 50 15.44 2.40 -16.45
C HIS A 50 15.21 3.35 -17.62
N ARG A 51 13.95 3.64 -17.95
CA ARG A 51 13.60 4.60 -19.02
C ARG A 51 14.09 6.00 -18.74
N ALA A 52 14.13 6.42 -17.48
CA ALA A 52 14.69 7.71 -17.09
C ALA A 52 16.22 7.75 -17.27
N VAL A 53 16.94 6.67 -16.94
CA VAL A 53 18.37 6.53 -17.22
C VAL A 53 18.66 6.59 -18.72
N GLU A 54 17.86 5.91 -19.54
CA GLU A 54 17.98 5.97 -21.02
C GLU A 54 17.81 7.38 -21.59
N ARG A 55 17.09 8.25 -20.86
CA ARG A 55 16.87 9.66 -21.21
C ARG A 55 17.87 10.61 -20.55
N ASP A 56 18.89 10.08 -19.88
CA ASP A 56 19.87 10.83 -19.07
C ASP A 56 19.24 11.64 -17.91
N ASP A 57 18.00 11.33 -17.54
CA ASP A 57 17.30 11.95 -16.41
C ASP A 57 17.59 11.18 -15.12
N SER A 58 18.80 11.42 -14.61
CA SER A 58 19.30 10.78 -13.38
C SER A 58 18.49 11.15 -12.14
N ASP A 59 17.85 12.33 -12.10
CA ASP A 59 17.06 12.74 -10.93
C ASP A 59 15.70 12.03 -10.92
N ALA A 60 15.01 11.90 -12.06
CA ALA A 60 13.78 11.11 -12.16
C ALA A 60 14.05 9.61 -11.93
N ALA A 61 15.15 9.08 -12.49
CA ALA A 61 15.54 7.69 -12.29
C ALA A 61 15.67 7.34 -10.79
N ARG A 62 16.26 8.25 -10.00
CA ARG A 62 16.44 8.03 -8.56
C ARG A 62 15.13 7.92 -7.80
N VAL A 63 14.15 8.76 -8.11
CA VAL A 63 12.83 8.72 -7.46
C VAL A 63 12.21 7.35 -7.67
N HIS A 64 12.20 6.89 -8.92
CA HIS A 64 11.62 5.60 -9.28
C HIS A 64 12.39 4.42 -8.67
N PHE A 65 13.73 4.41 -8.70
CA PHE A 65 14.49 3.35 -8.05
C PHE A 65 14.38 3.38 -6.51
N SER A 66 14.18 4.54 -5.88
CA SER A 66 13.89 4.58 -4.43
C SER A 66 12.53 3.99 -4.10
N GLU A 67 11.49 4.32 -4.87
CA GLU A 67 10.16 3.74 -4.68
C GLU A 67 10.17 2.22 -4.92
N ALA A 68 10.94 1.74 -5.89
CA ALA A 68 11.11 0.31 -6.14
C ALA A 68 11.73 -0.43 -4.95
N VAL A 69 12.79 0.14 -4.34
CA VAL A 69 13.47 -0.44 -3.17
C VAL A 69 12.61 -0.34 -1.91
N ASP A 70 11.84 0.73 -1.74
CA ASP A 70 10.90 0.88 -0.61
C ASP A 70 9.77 -0.17 -0.68
N LEU A 71 9.35 -0.54 -1.88
CA LEU A 71 8.31 -1.56 -2.12
C LEU A 71 8.85 -3.00 -2.11
N ASP A 72 10.05 -3.22 -2.65
CA ASP A 72 10.76 -4.49 -2.64
C ASP A 72 12.23 -4.29 -2.25
N PRO A 73 12.56 -4.42 -0.95
CA PRO A 73 13.93 -4.32 -0.48
C PRO A 73 14.85 -5.44 -0.98
N THR A 74 14.30 -6.51 -1.57
CA THR A 74 15.06 -7.65 -2.11
C THR A 74 15.48 -7.45 -3.56
N ASP A 75 15.00 -6.39 -4.24
CA ASP A 75 15.41 -6.03 -5.59
C ASP A 75 16.85 -5.48 -5.61
N GLU A 76 17.79 -6.41 -5.76
CA GLU A 76 19.21 -6.14 -5.84
C GLU A 76 19.57 -5.20 -7.00
N VAL A 77 18.83 -5.29 -8.12
CA VAL A 77 19.11 -4.49 -9.32
C VAL A 77 18.78 -3.03 -9.05
N SER A 78 17.57 -2.75 -8.56
CA SER A 78 17.16 -1.39 -8.19
C SER A 78 18.06 -0.81 -7.11
N ARG A 79 18.42 -1.61 -6.09
CA ARG A 79 19.33 -1.18 -5.02
C ARG A 79 20.71 -0.82 -5.52
N LEU A 80 21.28 -1.63 -6.43
CA LEU A 80 22.61 -1.40 -7.02
C LEU A 80 22.62 -0.17 -7.93
N ILE A 81 21.57 0.03 -8.74
CA ILE A 81 21.44 1.21 -9.60
C ILE A 81 21.23 2.46 -8.76
N LEU A 82 20.33 2.43 -7.77
CA LEU A 82 20.14 3.53 -6.83
C LEU A 82 21.45 3.89 -6.11
N SER A 83 22.23 2.91 -5.70
CA SER A 83 23.55 3.13 -5.09
C SER A 83 24.53 3.84 -6.02
N ARG A 84 24.48 3.55 -7.33
CA ARG A 84 25.28 4.27 -8.35
C ARG A 84 24.79 5.71 -8.52
N LEU A 85 23.48 5.91 -8.62
CA LEU A 85 22.87 7.23 -8.82
C LEU A 85 22.96 8.13 -7.57
N THR A 86 22.90 7.58 -6.37
CA THR A 86 22.97 8.33 -5.09
C THR A 86 24.39 8.74 -4.74
N ARG A 87 25.40 7.92 -5.07
CA ARG A 87 26.81 8.36 -5.03
C ARG A 87 27.08 9.59 -5.89
N ALA A 88 26.25 9.83 -6.91
CA ALA A 88 26.35 11.01 -7.74
C ALA A 88 25.73 12.28 -7.10
N ARG A 89 24.78 12.17 -6.13
CA ARG A 89 24.08 13.36 -5.60
C ARG A 89 23.28 13.08 -4.30
N ALA A 90 23.92 13.06 -3.13
CA ALA A 90 23.22 12.94 -1.85
C ALA A 90 22.28 14.14 -1.57
N ARG A 91 21.10 13.83 -0.99
CA ARG A 91 20.04 14.72 -0.40
C ARG A 91 18.81 15.02 -1.28
N ARG A 92 17.72 14.28 -1.04
CA ARG A 92 16.32 14.77 -0.92
C ARG A 92 15.40 13.56 -0.69
N GLY A 93 15.16 13.19 0.57
CA GLY A 93 14.46 11.94 0.91
C GLY A 93 13.20 12.07 1.78
N ILE A 94 12.75 13.27 2.15
CA ILE A 94 11.69 13.40 3.18
C ILE A 94 10.51 14.30 2.78
N ILE A 95 10.63 15.09 1.71
CA ILE A 95 9.64 16.14 1.43
C ILE A 95 8.45 15.62 0.60
N GLN A 96 8.58 14.56 -0.19
CA GLN A 96 7.52 14.19 -1.15
C GLN A 96 6.46 13.22 -0.60
N TRP A 97 6.77 12.40 0.40
CA TRP A 97 5.79 11.47 1.03
C TRP A 97 4.69 12.21 1.83
N LEU A 98 4.99 13.40 2.35
CA LEU A 98 4.06 14.18 3.18
C LEU A 98 3.04 15.00 2.37
N PHE A 99 3.22 15.19 1.06
CA PHE A 99 2.33 16.06 0.26
C PHE A 99 1.16 15.34 -0.42
N ASN A 100 1.08 14.01 -0.37
CA ASN A 100 0.04 13.24 -1.06
C ASN A 100 -0.91 12.48 -0.10
N ARG A 101 -1.10 13.03 1.10
CA ARG A 101 -2.11 12.56 2.08
C ARG A 101 -2.94 13.76 2.53
N GLY A 102 -3.73 14.30 1.61
CA GLY A 102 -4.74 15.33 1.82
C GLY A 102 -6.12 14.81 1.44
#